data_AF-A0A425CLI2-F1
#
_entry.id   AF-A0A425CLI2-F1
#
_cell.length_a   1.000
_cell.length_b   1.000
_cell.length_c   1.000
_cell.angle_alpha   90.00
_cell.angle_beta   90.00
_cell.angle_gamma   90.00
#
_symmetry.space_group_name_H-M   'P 1'
#
loop_
_entity.id
_entity.type
_entity.pdbx_description
1 polymer ?
#
loop_
_entity_poly.entity_id
_entity_poly.type
_entity_poly.pdbx_seq_one_letter_code
_entity_poly.pdbx_strand_id
1 'polypeptide(L)'
;MLEAAEKDPATRETAQHLQLFLQLHESLDEHAFEILYLDYDDLTEFLASPVLKSYFELYSFLRKETPISSLYNELSKKYKGPELTKQLLAAQSNDAAKKTALMLARYQCVDWRRKDIGGDVVFERFGLNRAGTYMFDHPQWNMWIWFMRALEKKRYVNEEDLSKLVLTVLRKHYEDDDLLLWFRNVKTGKDKKLAGSLEKALEEALEGEASAPIKRQQNDGEVSAPTKRQRTDKGQ
;
A
#
# COMPACT_ATOMS: atom_id res chain seq x y z
N MET A 1 -7.79 -47.38 2.75
CA MET A 1 -6.34 -47.17 2.49
C MET A 1 -5.90 -45.79 2.98
N LEU A 2 -6.60 -44.69 2.65
CA LEU A 2 -6.28 -43.35 3.16
C LEU A 2 -6.38 -43.22 4.69
N GLU A 3 -7.47 -43.68 5.31
CA GLU A 3 -7.60 -43.70 6.79
C GLU A 3 -6.53 -44.52 7.52
N ALA A 4 -5.89 -45.48 6.84
CA ALA A 4 -4.79 -46.25 7.41
C ALA A 4 -3.47 -45.49 7.33
N ALA A 5 -3.24 -44.75 6.24
CA ALA A 5 -2.10 -43.86 6.07
C ALA A 5 -2.20 -42.61 6.98
N GLU A 6 -3.42 -42.15 7.32
CA GLU A 6 -3.63 -41.09 8.33
C GLU A 6 -3.24 -41.49 9.77
N LYS A 7 -3.15 -42.79 10.06
CA LYS A 7 -2.75 -43.28 11.38
C LYS A 7 -1.24 -43.38 11.55
N ASP A 8 -0.49 -43.36 10.45
CA ASP A 8 0.95 -43.40 10.44
C ASP A 8 1.52 -41.96 10.35
N PRO A 9 2.29 -41.49 11.34
CA PRO A 9 2.88 -40.16 11.33
C PRO A 9 3.69 -39.83 10.07
N ALA A 10 4.32 -40.83 9.44
CA ALA A 10 5.16 -40.63 8.26
C ALA A 10 4.35 -40.43 6.97
N THR A 11 3.10 -40.91 6.92
CA THR A 11 2.24 -40.85 5.74
C THR A 11 0.94 -40.06 5.95
N ARG A 12 0.72 -39.57 7.17
CA ARG A 12 -0.46 -38.81 7.58
C ARG A 12 -0.66 -37.55 6.75
N GLU A 13 0.38 -36.74 6.60
CA GLU A 13 0.31 -35.48 5.85
C GLU A 13 -0.03 -35.75 4.37
N THR A 14 0.61 -36.76 3.77
CA THR A 14 0.33 -37.17 2.38
C THR A 14 -1.08 -37.74 2.21
N ALA A 15 -1.59 -38.48 3.19
CA ALA A 15 -2.94 -39.03 3.18
C ALA A 15 -3.99 -37.93 3.29
N GLN A 16 -3.80 -36.97 4.21
CA GLN A 16 -4.65 -35.78 4.33
C GLN A 16 -4.62 -34.94 3.04
N HIS A 17 -3.46 -34.79 2.41
CA HIS A 17 -3.32 -34.11 1.11
C HIS A 17 -4.08 -34.82 -0.01
N LEU A 18 -4.03 -36.16 -0.08
CA LEU A 18 -4.81 -36.92 -1.08
C LEU A 18 -6.31 -36.88 -0.80
N GLN A 19 -6.73 -36.88 0.47
CA GLN A 19 -8.13 -36.79 0.85
C GLN A 19 -8.70 -35.41 0.49
N LEU A 20 -7.95 -34.36 0.79
CA LEU A 20 -8.24 -32.99 0.35
C LEU A 20 -8.33 -32.90 -1.18
N PHE A 21 -7.39 -33.52 -1.91
CA PHE A 21 -7.41 -33.58 -3.37
C PHE A 21 -8.67 -34.25 -3.92
N LEU A 22 -9.11 -35.38 -3.32
CA LEU A 22 -10.31 -36.10 -3.75
C LEU A 22 -11.60 -35.32 -3.43
N GLN A 23 -11.61 -34.56 -2.33
CA GLN A 23 -12.74 -33.71 -1.94
C GLN A 23 -12.83 -32.43 -2.78
N LEU A 24 -11.69 -31.84 -3.17
CA LEU A 24 -11.63 -30.55 -3.89
C LEU A 24 -11.51 -30.67 -5.41
N HIS A 25 -11.39 -31.88 -5.98
CA HIS A 25 -11.25 -32.07 -7.43
C HIS A 25 -12.42 -31.48 -8.22
N GLU A 26 -13.62 -31.39 -7.61
CA GLU A 26 -14.81 -30.75 -8.19
C GLU A 26 -14.95 -29.26 -7.83
N SER A 27 -14.17 -28.75 -6.86
CA SER A 27 -14.31 -27.41 -6.25
C SER A 27 -12.97 -26.67 -6.10
N LEU A 28 -12.19 -26.55 -7.17
CA LEU A 28 -11.07 -25.59 -7.23
C LEU A 28 -11.59 -24.15 -7.41
N ASP A 29 -12.46 -23.74 -6.48
CA ASP A 29 -13.18 -22.48 -6.47
C ASP A 29 -13.07 -21.81 -5.09
N GLU A 30 -13.86 -20.76 -4.87
CA GLU A 30 -13.86 -19.98 -3.62
C GLU A 30 -14.25 -20.84 -2.39
N HIS A 31 -15.09 -21.87 -2.56
CA HIS A 31 -15.55 -22.72 -1.46
C HIS A 31 -14.44 -23.60 -0.88
N ALA A 32 -13.41 -23.93 -1.65
CA ALA A 32 -12.25 -24.63 -1.14
C ALA A 32 -11.60 -23.86 0.03
N PHE A 33 -11.53 -22.54 -0.05
CA PHE A 33 -10.91 -21.74 1.00
C PHE A 33 -11.73 -21.67 2.27
N GLU A 34 -13.07 -21.63 2.14
CA GLU A 34 -13.96 -21.70 3.30
C GLU A 34 -13.69 -23.00 4.08
N ILE A 35 -13.67 -24.14 3.38
CA ILE A 35 -13.41 -25.46 3.97
C ILE A 35 -12.01 -25.53 4.58
N LEU A 36 -10.99 -25.13 3.82
CA LEU A 36 -9.58 -25.18 4.24
C LEU A 36 -9.29 -24.33 5.46
N TYR A 37 -10.09 -23.29 5.67
CA TYR A 37 -9.89 -22.35 6.76
C TYR A 37 -10.70 -22.68 8.01
N LEU A 38 -11.63 -23.66 7.96
CA LEU A 38 -12.45 -24.07 9.13
C LEU A 38 -11.60 -24.52 10.33
N ASP A 39 -10.43 -25.10 10.08
CA ASP A 39 -9.54 -25.61 11.12
C ASP A 39 -8.61 -24.53 11.72
N TYR A 40 -8.77 -23.26 11.33
CA TYR A 40 -7.86 -22.19 11.71
C TYR A 40 -8.59 -20.93 12.20
N ASP A 41 -8.31 -20.52 13.44
CA ASP A 41 -8.78 -19.26 14.00
C ASP A 41 -7.85 -18.08 13.66
N ASP A 42 -6.55 -18.35 13.47
CA ASP A 42 -5.53 -17.36 13.17
C ASP A 42 -5.13 -17.38 11.68
N LEU A 43 -5.09 -16.20 11.05
CA LEU A 43 -4.74 -16.09 9.63
C LEU A 43 -3.27 -16.47 9.38
N THR A 44 -2.35 -16.13 10.29
CA THR A 44 -0.92 -16.44 10.11
C THR A 44 -0.70 -17.94 10.13
N GLU A 45 -1.35 -18.66 11.05
CA GLU A 45 -1.29 -20.13 11.12
C GLU A 45 -1.83 -20.77 9.84
N PHE A 46 -2.98 -20.29 9.35
CA PHE A 46 -3.52 -20.77 8.07
C PHE A 46 -2.58 -20.50 6.89
N LEU A 47 -2.04 -19.29 6.78
CA LEU A 47 -1.11 -18.91 5.71
C LEU A 47 0.21 -19.69 5.78
N ALA A 48 0.59 -20.17 6.97
CA ALA A 48 1.74 -21.03 7.21
C ALA A 48 1.44 -22.52 6.99
N SER A 49 0.17 -22.90 6.79
CA SER A 49 -0.23 -24.31 6.80
C SER A 49 0.32 -25.10 5.60
N PRO A 50 0.75 -26.36 5.81
CA PRO A 50 1.12 -27.25 4.71
C PRO A 50 -0.05 -27.50 3.75
N VAL A 51 -1.27 -27.55 4.29
CA VAL A 51 -2.51 -27.78 3.54
C VAL A 51 -2.74 -26.67 2.49
N LEU A 52 -2.60 -25.39 2.89
CA LEU A 52 -2.72 -24.27 1.95
C LEU A 52 -1.63 -24.31 0.88
N LYS A 53 -0.40 -24.69 1.26
CA LYS A 53 0.71 -24.84 0.33
C LYS A 53 0.41 -25.92 -0.72
N SER A 54 -0.08 -27.09 -0.30
CA SER A 54 -0.47 -28.17 -1.22
C SER A 54 -1.62 -27.76 -2.13
N TYR A 55 -2.60 -27.00 -1.63
CA TYR A 55 -3.66 -26.44 -2.46
C TYR A 55 -3.09 -25.49 -3.54
N PHE A 56 -2.15 -24.62 -3.19
CA PHE A 56 -1.50 -23.71 -4.15
C PHE A 56 -0.72 -24.47 -5.23
N GLU A 57 0.01 -25.51 -4.86
CA GLU A 57 0.76 -26.36 -5.78
C GLU A 57 -0.18 -27.09 -6.75
N LEU A 58 -1.27 -27.66 -6.25
CA LEU A 58 -2.29 -28.34 -7.06
C LEU A 58 -2.99 -27.37 -8.02
N TYR A 59 -3.45 -26.23 -7.50
CA TYR A 59 -4.12 -25.20 -8.30
C TYR A 59 -3.18 -24.73 -9.43
N SER A 60 -1.91 -24.47 -9.10
CA SER A 60 -0.88 -24.09 -10.09
C SER A 60 -0.63 -25.21 -11.11
N PHE A 61 -0.61 -26.47 -10.68
CA PHE A 61 -0.41 -27.62 -11.57
C PHE A 61 -1.52 -27.75 -12.60
N LEU A 62 -2.78 -27.64 -12.17
CA LEU A 62 -3.97 -27.85 -13.00
C LEU A 62 -4.37 -26.62 -13.82
N ARG A 63 -4.27 -25.42 -13.25
CA ARG A 63 -4.76 -24.16 -13.87
C ARG A 63 -3.66 -23.31 -14.49
N LYS A 64 -2.39 -23.57 -14.17
CA LYS A 64 -1.22 -22.74 -14.58
C LYS A 64 -1.29 -21.29 -14.09
N GLU A 65 -1.98 -21.04 -12.98
CA GLU A 65 -2.10 -19.74 -12.31
C GLU A 65 -2.11 -19.92 -10.78
N THR A 66 -2.01 -18.82 -10.03
CA THR A 66 -2.04 -18.85 -8.56
C THR A 66 -3.42 -18.46 -8.03
N PRO A 67 -3.94 -19.12 -6.98
CA PRO A 67 -5.28 -18.81 -6.48
C PRO A 67 -5.31 -17.62 -5.49
N ILE A 68 -4.31 -16.73 -5.58
CA ILE A 68 -4.13 -15.57 -4.68
C ILE A 68 -5.32 -14.60 -4.75
N SER A 69 -5.87 -14.36 -5.94
CA SER A 69 -7.02 -13.46 -6.11
C SER A 69 -8.25 -13.98 -5.38
N SER A 70 -8.55 -15.27 -5.56
CA SER A 70 -9.71 -15.92 -4.97
C SER A 70 -9.54 -16.01 -3.45
N LEU A 71 -8.35 -16.37 -2.97
CA LEU A 71 -8.05 -16.36 -1.53
C LEU A 71 -8.23 -14.96 -0.93
N TYR A 72 -7.72 -13.92 -1.59
CA TYR A 72 -7.87 -12.55 -1.11
C TYR A 72 -9.35 -12.12 -1.03
N ASN A 73 -10.15 -12.51 -2.03
CA ASN A 73 -11.57 -12.20 -2.05
C ASN A 73 -12.29 -12.84 -0.85
N GLU A 74 -12.04 -14.12 -0.56
CA GLU A 74 -12.61 -14.80 0.61
C GLU A 74 -12.18 -14.16 1.92
N LEU A 75 -10.89 -13.88 2.08
CA LEU A 75 -10.38 -13.20 3.25
C LEU A 75 -10.99 -11.81 3.42
N SER A 76 -11.28 -11.10 2.32
CA SER A 76 -11.93 -9.79 2.34
C SER A 76 -13.42 -9.85 2.71
N LYS A 77 -14.08 -11.00 2.54
CA LYS A 77 -15.45 -11.24 3.05
C LYS A 77 -15.44 -11.40 4.58
N LYS A 78 -14.43 -12.08 5.14
CA LYS A 78 -14.28 -12.30 6.60
C LYS A 78 -13.71 -11.09 7.34
N TYR A 79 -12.67 -10.47 6.79
CA TYR A 79 -11.94 -9.38 7.43
C TYR A 79 -12.23 -8.05 6.75
N LYS A 80 -12.72 -7.07 7.51
CA LYS A 80 -12.93 -5.71 7.01
C LYS A 80 -11.58 -5.09 6.63
N GLY A 81 -11.54 -4.33 5.54
CA GLY A 81 -10.31 -3.84 4.87
C GLY A 81 -9.09 -3.55 5.77
N PRO A 82 -9.17 -2.63 6.75
CA PRO A 82 -8.03 -2.31 7.63
C PRO A 82 -7.53 -3.49 8.48
N GLU A 83 -8.45 -4.35 8.93
CA GLU A 83 -8.11 -5.54 9.72
C GLU A 83 -7.38 -6.55 8.85
N LEU A 84 -7.86 -6.81 7.63
CA LEU A 84 -7.18 -7.70 6.70
C LEU A 84 -5.74 -7.23 6.42
N THR A 85 -5.55 -5.94 6.14
CA THR A 85 -4.22 -5.36 5.97
C THR A 85 -3.34 -5.65 7.17
N LYS A 86 -3.81 -5.33 8.38
CA LYS A 86 -3.04 -5.54 9.62
C LYS A 86 -2.59 -7.00 9.78
N GLN A 87 -3.49 -7.97 9.55
CA GLN A 87 -3.15 -9.38 9.67
C GLN A 87 -2.15 -9.84 8.60
N LEU A 88 -2.31 -9.40 7.35
CA LEU A 88 -1.36 -9.67 6.28
C LEU A 88 0.02 -9.06 6.56
N LEU A 89 0.09 -7.89 7.19
CA LEU A 89 1.35 -7.28 7.61
C LEU A 89 2.01 -8.07 8.74
N ALA A 90 1.23 -8.50 9.73
CA ALA A 90 1.73 -9.30 10.85
C ALA A 90 2.29 -10.66 10.37
N ALA A 91 1.57 -11.35 9.48
CA ALA A 91 1.95 -12.65 8.94
C ALA A 91 3.29 -12.64 8.17
N GLN A 92 3.75 -11.47 7.70
CA GLN A 92 5.07 -11.35 7.05
C GLN A 92 6.26 -11.62 7.99
N SER A 93 6.03 -11.61 9.30
CA SER A 93 7.05 -11.90 10.31
C SER A 93 7.21 -13.40 10.57
N ASN A 94 6.28 -14.25 10.08
CA ASN A 94 6.36 -15.70 10.16
C ASN A 94 6.97 -16.25 8.87
N ASP A 95 8.10 -16.93 8.94
CA ASP A 95 8.84 -17.39 7.75
C ASP A 95 8.02 -18.33 6.83
N ALA A 96 7.15 -19.18 7.40
CA ALA A 96 6.30 -20.07 6.63
C ALA A 96 5.15 -19.31 5.93
N ALA A 97 4.54 -18.32 6.57
CA ALA A 97 3.46 -17.52 6.00
C ALA A 97 3.95 -16.37 5.10
N LYS A 98 5.19 -15.91 5.28
CA LYS A 98 5.71 -14.67 4.71
C LYS A 98 5.54 -14.55 3.20
N LYS A 99 5.82 -15.61 2.45
CA LYS A 99 5.69 -15.61 1.00
C LYS A 99 4.23 -15.38 0.58
N THR A 100 3.30 -16.12 1.17
CA THR A 100 1.87 -16.03 0.87
C THR A 100 1.31 -14.68 1.31
N ALA A 101 1.67 -14.21 2.50
CA ALA A 101 1.28 -12.91 3.02
C ALA A 101 1.73 -11.75 2.11
N LEU A 102 2.97 -11.80 1.59
CA LEU A 102 3.47 -10.80 0.63
C LEU A 102 2.71 -10.85 -0.70
N MET A 103 2.34 -12.03 -1.20
CA MET A 103 1.54 -12.17 -2.42
C MET A 103 0.14 -11.58 -2.22
N LEU A 104 -0.52 -11.85 -1.09
CA LEU A 104 -1.82 -11.29 -0.74
C LEU A 104 -1.75 -9.77 -0.55
N ALA A 105 -0.73 -9.25 0.14
CA ALA A 105 -0.54 -7.81 0.31
C ALA A 105 -0.30 -7.09 -1.03
N ARG A 106 0.44 -7.70 -1.96
CA ARG A 106 0.58 -7.18 -3.33
C ARG A 106 -0.74 -7.17 -4.09
N TYR A 107 -1.53 -8.24 -3.98
CA TYR A 107 -2.85 -8.30 -4.59
C TYR A 107 -3.80 -7.26 -4.00
N GLN A 108 -3.76 -7.06 -2.68
CA GLN A 108 -4.49 -6.00 -1.98
C GLN A 108 -4.19 -4.61 -2.56
N CYS A 109 -2.92 -4.30 -2.82
CA CYS A 109 -2.54 -3.06 -3.51
C CYS A 109 -3.09 -2.97 -4.95
N VAL A 110 -3.14 -4.09 -5.69
CA VAL A 110 -3.79 -4.13 -7.03
C VAL A 110 -5.28 -3.84 -6.93
N ASP A 111 -5.96 -4.43 -5.96
CA ASP A 111 -7.38 -4.21 -5.70
C ASP A 111 -7.67 -2.76 -5.28
N TRP A 112 -6.85 -2.19 -4.39
CA TRP A 112 -6.93 -0.78 -4.00
C TRP A 112 -6.78 0.17 -5.18
N ARG A 113 -5.85 -0.10 -6.09
CA ARG A 113 -5.72 0.69 -7.32
C ARG A 113 -6.98 0.60 -8.18
N ARG A 114 -7.57 -0.60 -8.33
CA ARG A 114 -8.83 -0.78 -9.10
C ARG A 114 -10.01 -0.04 -8.48
N LYS A 115 -9.97 0.18 -7.17
CA LYS A 115 -10.95 0.93 -6.39
C LYS A 115 -10.60 2.41 -6.23
N ASP A 116 -9.63 2.90 -7.02
CA ASP A 116 -9.14 4.29 -7.01
C ASP A 116 -8.74 4.80 -5.61
N ILE A 117 -8.23 3.91 -4.75
CA ILE A 117 -7.71 4.29 -3.44
C ILE A 117 -6.37 5.02 -3.65
N GLY A 118 -6.28 6.24 -3.12
CA GLY A 118 -5.09 7.09 -3.26
C GLY A 118 -3.89 6.62 -2.43
N GLY A 119 -2.69 7.04 -2.88
CA GLY A 119 -1.41 6.77 -2.21
C GLY A 119 -1.36 7.19 -0.74
N ASP A 120 -2.01 8.30 -0.41
CA ASP A 120 -2.15 8.87 0.93
C ASP A 120 -2.86 7.91 1.90
N VAL A 121 -4.01 7.36 1.48
CA VAL A 121 -4.78 6.39 2.28
C VAL A 121 -3.98 5.10 2.48
N VAL A 122 -3.27 4.63 1.46
CA VAL A 122 -2.42 3.43 1.57
C VAL A 122 -1.21 3.68 2.47
N PHE A 123 -0.65 4.89 2.46
CA PHE A 123 0.45 5.30 3.34
C PHE A 123 0.05 5.15 4.81
N GLU A 124 -1.12 5.67 5.18
CA GLU A 124 -1.67 5.54 6.54
C GLU A 124 -2.01 4.09 6.90
N ARG A 125 -2.59 3.30 5.97
CA ARG A 125 -2.92 1.89 6.21
C ARG A 125 -1.69 1.04 6.49
N PHE A 126 -0.54 1.42 5.93
CA PHE A 126 0.75 0.79 6.21
C PHE A 126 1.44 1.36 7.46
N GLY A 127 0.83 2.31 8.16
CA GLY A 127 1.38 2.95 9.35
C GLY A 127 2.58 3.85 9.05
N LEU A 128 2.83 4.18 7.78
CA LEU A 128 4.01 4.93 7.37
C LEU A 128 3.97 6.40 7.79
N ASN A 129 2.79 6.94 8.10
CA ASN A 129 2.60 8.27 8.68
C ASN A 129 3.04 8.37 10.14
N ARG A 130 3.38 7.26 10.78
CA ARG A 130 3.86 7.21 12.17
C ARG A 130 5.28 6.64 12.28
N ALA A 131 5.92 6.36 11.15
CA ALA A 131 7.25 5.76 11.11
C ALA A 131 8.37 6.78 11.43
N GLY A 132 8.12 8.07 11.15
CA GLY A 132 9.09 9.15 11.36
C GLY A 132 10.43 8.86 10.70
N THR A 133 11.52 9.01 11.46
CA THR A 133 12.90 8.73 11.02
C THR A 133 13.13 7.31 10.50
N TYR A 134 12.28 6.34 10.88
CA TYR A 134 12.39 4.93 10.44
C TYR A 134 11.62 4.63 9.15
N MET A 135 11.06 5.65 8.48
CA MET A 135 10.22 5.46 7.29
C MET A 135 10.90 4.62 6.21
N PHE A 136 12.16 4.90 5.84
CA PHE A 136 12.88 4.16 4.79
C PHE A 136 13.16 2.69 5.17
N ASP A 137 13.40 2.43 6.45
CA ASP A 137 13.66 1.09 6.98
C ASP A 137 12.37 0.32 7.28
N HIS A 138 11.22 1.01 7.23
CA HIS A 138 9.93 0.39 7.50
C HIS A 138 9.65 -0.71 6.47
N PRO A 139 9.23 -1.92 6.89
CA PRO A 139 9.06 -3.07 6.01
C PRO A 139 8.06 -2.81 4.86
N GLN A 140 7.12 -1.87 5.07
CA GLN A 140 6.11 -1.51 4.08
C GLN A 140 6.49 -0.35 3.16
N TRP A 141 7.61 0.33 3.40
CA TRP A 141 8.08 1.45 2.55
C TRP A 141 8.17 1.04 1.08
N ASN A 142 8.86 -0.07 0.82
CA ASN A 142 9.07 -0.57 -0.52
C ASN A 142 7.75 -1.00 -1.21
N MET A 143 6.81 -1.54 -0.44
CA MET A 143 5.49 -1.91 -0.96
C MET A 143 4.67 -0.66 -1.32
N TRP A 144 4.74 0.38 -0.48
CA TRP A 144 4.07 1.65 -0.76
C TRP A 144 4.67 2.35 -1.98
N ILE A 145 6.01 2.40 -2.10
CA ILE A 145 6.68 2.95 -3.28
C ILE A 145 6.30 2.17 -4.54
N TRP A 146 6.18 0.85 -4.46
CA TRP A 146 5.66 0.04 -5.56
C TRP A 146 4.21 0.42 -5.92
N PHE A 147 3.36 0.64 -4.92
CA PHE A 147 1.98 1.09 -5.12
C PHE A 147 1.92 2.47 -5.79
N MET A 148 2.73 3.44 -5.33
CA MET A 148 2.82 4.78 -5.90
C MET A 148 3.22 4.73 -7.38
N ARG A 149 4.22 3.91 -7.74
CA ARG A 149 4.59 3.66 -9.14
C ARG A 149 3.43 3.07 -9.94
N ALA A 150 2.60 2.24 -9.32
CA ALA A 150 1.50 1.56 -9.99
C ALA A 150 0.23 2.43 -10.15
N LEU A 151 0.11 3.55 -9.43
CA LEU A 151 -0.93 4.55 -9.64
C LEU A 151 -0.73 5.33 -10.94
N GLU A 152 0.52 5.47 -11.38
CA GLU A 152 0.85 6.12 -12.64
C GLU A 152 0.36 5.30 -13.84
N LYS A 153 -0.30 5.97 -14.79
CA LYS A 153 -0.74 5.35 -16.05
C LYS A 153 0.40 5.19 -17.07
N LYS A 154 1.58 5.76 -16.76
CA LYS A 154 2.75 5.73 -17.65
C LYS A 154 3.37 4.34 -17.67
N ARG A 155 3.84 3.90 -18.85
CA ARG A 155 4.58 2.64 -19.01
C ARG A 155 5.91 2.63 -18.23
N TYR A 156 6.50 3.81 -18.02
CA TYR A 156 7.71 4.01 -17.25
C TYR A 156 7.59 5.30 -16.44
N VAL A 157 7.95 5.21 -15.16
CA VAL A 157 8.04 6.35 -14.24
C VAL A 157 9.52 6.48 -13.89
N ASN A 158 10.12 7.61 -14.25
CA ASN A 158 11.49 7.91 -13.86
C ASN A 158 11.54 8.31 -12.37
N GLU A 159 12.74 8.41 -11.79
CA GLU A 159 12.87 8.71 -10.36
C GLU A 159 12.34 10.11 -9.99
N GLU A 160 12.44 11.07 -10.90
CA GLU A 160 12.01 12.46 -10.67
C GLU A 160 10.48 12.57 -10.60
N ASP A 161 9.78 12.00 -11.58
CA ASP A 161 8.31 11.92 -11.63
C ASP A 161 7.77 11.18 -10.40
N LEU A 162 8.43 10.07 -10.02
CA LEU A 162 8.07 9.34 -8.81
C LEU A 162 8.30 10.17 -7.55
N SER A 163 9.42 10.90 -7.48
CA SER A 163 9.75 11.72 -6.32
C SER A 163 8.72 12.82 -6.11
N LYS A 164 8.32 13.50 -7.19
CA LYS A 164 7.24 14.50 -7.17
C LYS A 164 5.95 13.90 -6.63
N LEU A 165 5.54 12.74 -7.13
CA LEU A 165 4.34 12.04 -6.65
C LEU A 165 4.44 11.63 -5.17
N VAL A 166 5.56 11.04 -4.76
CA VAL A 166 5.81 10.62 -3.38
C VAL A 166 5.77 11.80 -2.42
N LEU A 167 6.39 12.94 -2.79
CA LEU A 167 6.39 14.15 -1.98
C LEU A 167 4.99 14.70 -1.73
N THR A 168 4.05 14.58 -2.68
CA THR A 168 2.64 15.02 -2.45
C THR A 168 1.97 14.32 -1.28
N VAL A 169 2.44 13.12 -0.92
CA VAL A 169 1.95 12.38 0.25
C VAL A 169 2.82 12.68 1.47
N LEU A 170 4.14 12.63 1.33
CA LEU A 170 5.05 12.83 2.48
C LEU A 170 4.83 14.19 3.16
N ARG A 171 4.69 15.27 2.37
CA ARG A 171 4.48 16.64 2.87
C ARG A 171 3.12 16.86 3.56
N LYS A 172 2.20 15.89 3.49
CA LYS A 172 0.94 15.92 4.26
C LYS A 172 1.09 15.37 5.67
N HIS A 173 2.09 14.52 5.89
CA HIS A 173 2.28 13.77 7.14
C HIS A 173 3.52 14.22 7.92
N TYR A 174 4.47 14.87 7.24
CA TYR A 174 5.75 15.26 7.79
C TYR A 174 6.14 16.67 7.34
N GLU A 175 6.82 17.39 8.22
CA GLU A 175 7.34 18.72 7.94
C GLU A 175 8.52 18.66 6.95
N ASP A 176 8.65 19.70 6.12
CA ASP A 176 9.65 19.74 5.05
C ASP A 176 11.09 19.67 5.60
N ASP A 177 11.37 20.30 6.74
CA ASP A 177 12.68 20.26 7.41
C ASP A 177 13.07 18.84 7.87
N ASP A 178 12.10 18.10 8.43
CA ASP A 178 12.31 16.72 8.86
C ASP A 178 12.55 15.81 7.65
N LEU A 179 11.76 15.97 6.59
CA LEU A 179 11.93 15.22 5.34
C LEU A 179 13.31 15.44 4.73
N LEU A 180 13.77 16.69 4.62
CA LEU A 180 15.12 17.01 4.11
C LEU A 180 16.21 16.34 4.95
N LEU A 181 16.10 16.41 6.28
CA LEU A 181 17.05 15.76 7.18
C LEU A 181 17.08 14.24 6.95
N TRP A 182 15.92 13.61 6.82
CA TRP A 182 15.83 12.15 6.64
C TRP A 182 16.39 11.71 5.29
N PHE A 183 16.10 12.44 4.20
CA PHE A 183 16.64 12.12 2.88
C PHE A 183 18.17 12.19 2.84
N ARG A 184 18.77 13.22 3.44
CA ARG A 184 20.23 13.40 3.55
C ARG A 184 20.92 12.29 4.34
N ASN A 185 20.21 11.69 5.30
CA ASN A 185 20.74 10.61 6.13
C ASN A 185 20.81 9.27 5.38
N VAL A 186 20.09 9.10 4.26
CA VAL A 186 20.17 7.89 3.42
C VAL A 186 21.41 7.92 2.53
N LYS A 187 22.57 7.60 3.11
CA LYS A 187 23.88 7.70 2.41
C LYS A 187 24.24 6.47 1.58
N THR A 188 23.60 5.32 1.85
CA THR A 188 23.91 4.00 1.27
C THR A 188 22.65 3.16 1.09
N GLY A 189 22.75 2.04 0.38
CA GLY A 189 21.63 1.10 0.19
C GLY A 189 20.78 1.38 -1.05
N LYS A 190 19.78 0.55 -1.27
CA LYS A 190 18.92 0.57 -2.47
C LYS A 190 18.11 1.87 -2.60
N ASP A 191 17.79 2.51 -1.49
CA ASP A 191 16.95 3.71 -1.44
C ASP A 191 17.74 5.01 -1.57
N LYS A 192 19.08 4.97 -1.59
CA LYS A 192 19.95 6.15 -1.74
C LYS A 192 19.58 7.00 -2.96
N LYS A 193 19.31 6.35 -4.10
CA LYS A 193 18.98 7.05 -5.34
C LYS A 193 17.63 7.77 -5.24
N LEU A 194 16.62 7.08 -4.69
CA LEU A 194 15.30 7.67 -4.46
C LEU A 194 15.40 8.81 -3.44
N ALA A 195 16.13 8.64 -2.34
CA ALA A 195 16.31 9.67 -1.32
C ALA A 195 16.97 10.93 -1.88
N GLY A 196 18.04 10.82 -2.67
CA GLY A 196 18.66 11.98 -3.32
C GLY A 196 17.75 12.67 -4.35
N SER A 197 16.89 11.91 -5.03
CA SER A 197 15.88 12.47 -5.94
C SER A 197 14.74 13.17 -5.18
N LEU A 198 14.34 12.63 -4.02
CA LEU A 198 13.35 13.24 -3.12
C LEU A 198 13.87 14.52 -2.49
N GLU A 199 15.14 14.53 -2.04
CA GLU A 199 15.82 15.72 -1.52
C GLU A 199 15.80 16.85 -2.55
N LYS A 200 16.31 16.57 -3.76
CA LYS A 200 16.34 17.56 -4.84
C LYS A 200 14.95 18.08 -5.20
N ALA A 201 13.97 17.18 -5.33
CA ALA A 201 12.61 17.57 -5.69
C ALA A 201 11.92 18.42 -4.59
N LEU A 202 12.27 18.21 -3.31
CA LEU A 202 11.76 19.00 -2.20
C LEU A 202 12.40 20.39 -2.17
N GLU A 203 13.72 20.49 -2.37
CA GLU A 203 14.43 21.78 -2.47
C GLU A 203 13.86 22.64 -3.62
N GLU A 204 13.68 22.05 -4.81
CA GLU A 204 13.09 22.74 -5.97
C GLU A 204 11.65 23.23 -5.69
N ALA A 205 10.86 22.45 -4.94
CA ALA A 205 9.50 22.85 -4.57
C ALA A 205 9.50 24.06 -3.61
N LEU A 206 10.37 24.04 -2.60
CA LEU A 206 10.51 25.13 -1.63
C LEU A 206 11.00 26.44 -2.27
N GLU A 207 11.98 26.36 -3.18
CA GLU A 207 12.46 27.52 -3.94
C GLU A 207 11.37 28.13 -4.83
N GLY A 208 10.55 27.27 -5.46
CA GLY A 208 9.40 27.67 -6.26
C GLY A 208 8.32 28.37 -5.44
N GLU A 209 8.03 27.88 -4.24
CA GLU A 209 7.07 28.47 -3.29
C GLU A 209 7.55 29.83 -2.77
N ALA A 210 8.84 29.96 -2.43
CA ALA A 210 9.43 31.22 -1.98
C ALA A 210 9.47 32.31 -3.07
N SER A 211 9.52 31.91 -4.34
CA SER A 211 9.59 32.82 -5.49
C SER A 211 8.21 33.25 -6.01
N ALA A 212 7.12 32.69 -5.50
CA ALA A 212 5.77 33.02 -5.93
C ALA A 212 5.34 34.43 -5.42
N PRO A 213 4.84 35.34 -6.30
CA PRO A 213 4.50 36.70 -5.88
C PRO A 213 3.30 36.72 -4.93
N ILE A 214 3.53 37.14 -3.69
CA ILE A 214 2.53 37.45 -2.66
C ILE A 214 1.53 38.48 -3.24
N LYS A 215 0.36 38.04 -3.72
CA LYS A 215 -0.73 38.93 -4.16
C LYS A 215 -1.85 38.99 -3.12
N ARG A 216 -1.83 40.12 -2.38
CA ARG A 216 -2.96 40.92 -1.84
C ARG A 216 -3.86 40.28 -0.76
N GLN A 217 -3.48 40.45 0.51
CA GLN A 217 -4.39 41.06 1.48
C GLN A 217 -4.15 42.57 1.45
N GLN A 218 -4.90 43.30 0.62
CA GLN A 218 -5.08 44.73 0.83
C GLN A 218 -6.33 44.86 1.69
N ASN A 219 -6.12 45.24 2.94
CA ASN A 219 -7.12 45.74 3.86
C ASN A 219 -8.06 46.72 3.14
N ASP A 220 -9.35 46.46 3.19
CA ASP A 220 -10.40 47.48 3.06
C ASP A 220 -10.30 48.39 4.29
N GLY A 221 -9.38 49.35 4.21
CA GLY A 221 -9.30 50.49 5.10
C GLY A 221 -10.32 51.53 4.66
N GLU A 222 -11.53 51.39 5.17
CA GLU A 222 -12.55 52.42 5.28
C GLU A 222 -11.92 53.75 5.74
N VAL A 223 -11.90 54.78 4.88
CA VAL A 223 -11.81 56.18 5.31
C VAL A 223 -12.75 57.05 4.48
N SER A 224 -13.83 57.43 5.16
CA SER A 224 -14.77 58.53 4.94
C SER A 224 -14.33 59.68 4.02
N ALA A 225 -15.32 60.17 3.25
CA ALA A 225 -15.39 61.51 2.66
C ALA A 225 -15.20 62.61 3.74
N PRO A 226 -14.88 63.91 3.42
CA PRO A 226 -15.70 64.76 2.56
C PRO A 226 -14.96 65.88 1.77
N THR A 227 -15.66 66.55 0.85
CA THR A 227 -15.91 68.02 0.87
C THR A 227 -16.35 68.54 -0.51
N LYS A 228 -17.57 69.10 -0.56
CA LYS A 228 -18.08 69.97 -1.62
C LYS A 228 -17.21 71.23 -1.78
N ARG A 229 -16.82 71.59 -3.01
CA ARG A 229 -16.65 73.00 -3.43
C ARG A 229 -17.16 73.22 -4.85
N GLN A 230 -17.69 74.43 -5.05
CA GLN A 230 -18.50 74.97 -6.13
C GLN A 230 -17.72 75.38 -7.39
N ARG A 231 -18.49 75.50 -8.50
CA ARG A 231 -18.38 76.43 -9.67
C ARG A 231 -17.12 76.27 -10.55
N THR A 232 -17.23 76.20 -11.87
CA THR A 232 -17.71 77.25 -12.80
C THR A 232 -18.16 76.58 -14.13
N ASP A 233 -19.31 76.96 -14.69
CA ASP A 233 -19.46 77.95 -15.78
C ASP A 233 -19.31 77.34 -17.20
N LYS A 234 -20.42 77.30 -17.94
CA LYS A 234 -20.44 77.47 -19.41
C LYS A 234 -21.76 78.12 -19.78
N GLY A 235 -21.66 79.40 -20.14
CA GLY A 235 -22.69 80.13 -20.84
C GLY A 235 -22.73 79.84 -22.34
N GLN A 236 -23.87 80.27 -22.88
CA GLN A 236 -24.31 80.43 -24.27
C GLN A 236 -24.63 79.16 -25.06
#